data_AF-A0A4Y8CEU1-F1
#
_entry.id   AF-A0A4Y8CEU1-F1
#
_cell.length_a   1.000
_cell.length_b   1.000
_cell.length_c   1.000
_cell.angle_alpha   90.00
_cell.angle_beta   90.00
_cell.angle_gamma   90.00
#
_symmetry.space_group_name_H-M   'P 1'
#
loop_
_entity.id
_entity.type
_entity.pdbx_description
1 polymer ?
#
loop_
_entity_poly.entity_id
_entity_poly.type
_entity_poly.pdbx_seq_one_letter_code
_entity_poly.pdbx_strand_id
1 'polypeptide(L)' 'PYPYAAKNHQYFNAKFLQDQALCQIFMQNSINLDEFFKSILKLNLENISTRLQNITQKNGADMLIQKALIDNLTFIR' A
#
# COMPACT_ATOMS: atom_id res chain seq x y z
N PRO A 1 -7.86 4.49 7.93
CA PRO A 1 -8.71 4.55 6.71
C PRO A 1 -10.02 5.31 6.96
N TYR A 2 -10.45 6.13 6.00
CA TYR A 2 -11.74 6.82 6.06
C TYR A 2 -12.89 5.82 5.84
N PRO A 3 -13.84 5.68 6.78
CA PRO A 3 -14.84 4.59 6.77
C PRO A 3 -15.84 4.70 5.62
N TYR A 4 -16.03 5.88 5.03
CA TYR A 4 -16.96 6.10 3.91
C TYR A 4 -16.24 6.10 2.55
N ALA A 5 -14.97 5.70 2.49
CA ALA A 5 -14.29 5.50 1.22
C ALA A 5 -15.00 4.40 0.41
N ALA A 6 -15.21 4.64 -0.89
CA ALA A 6 -15.88 3.70 -1.77
C ALA A 6 -15.26 2.30 -1.64
N LYS A 7 -16.12 1.31 -1.36
CA LYS A 7 -15.76 -0.12 -1.21
C LYS A 7 -14.61 -0.39 -0.23
N ASN A 8 -14.36 0.50 0.72
CA ASN A 8 -13.27 0.38 1.70
C ASN A 8 -11.87 0.27 1.04
N HIS A 9 -11.68 0.85 -0.16
CA HIS A 9 -10.42 0.74 -0.92
C HIS A 9 -9.18 1.16 -0.10
N GLN A 10 -9.30 2.20 0.73
CA GLN A 10 -8.20 2.66 1.57
C GLN A 10 -7.76 1.62 2.61
N TYR A 11 -8.70 0.85 3.16
CA TYR A 11 -8.38 -0.24 4.09
C TYR A 11 -7.62 -1.34 3.35
N PHE A 12 -8.10 -1.77 2.19
CA PHE A 12 -7.44 -2.85 1.44
C PHE A 12 -6.05 -2.46 0.94
N ASN A 13 -5.87 -1.22 0.48
CA ASN A 13 -4.54 -0.68 0.13
C ASN A 13 -3.59 -0.73 1.32
N ALA A 14 -4.05 -0.35 2.51
CA ALA A 14 -3.24 -0.40 3.72
C ALA A 14 -3.03 -1.84 4.23
N LYS A 15 -4.03 -2.72 4.09
CA LYS A 15 -3.98 -4.13 4.51
C LYS A 15 -2.91 -4.90 3.76
N PHE A 16 -2.74 -4.63 2.47
CA PHE A 16 -1.61 -5.16 1.69
C PHE A 16 -0.25 -4.90 2.35
N LEU A 17 -0.03 -3.69 2.87
CA LEU A 17 1.20 -3.32 3.57
C LEU A 17 1.27 -3.91 4.98
N GLN A 18 0.15 -3.92 5.72
CA GLN A 18 0.08 -4.47 7.07
C GLN A 18 0.35 -5.97 7.10
N ASP A 19 -0.13 -6.71 6.09
CA ASP A 19 0.11 -8.16 5.95
C ASP A 19 1.58 -8.51 5.76
N GLN A 20 2.37 -7.54 5.33
CA GLN A 20 3.82 -7.64 5.20
C GLN A 20 4.55 -7.03 6.41
N ALA A 21 3.82 -6.63 7.47
CA ALA A 21 4.37 -5.89 8.61
C ALA A 21 5.13 -4.61 8.20
N LEU A 22 4.60 -3.89 7.21
CA LEU A 22 5.18 -2.63 6.70
C LEU A 22 4.39 -1.39 7.15
N CYS A 23 3.23 -1.57 7.79
CA CYS A 23 2.50 -0.48 8.41
C CYS A 23 1.61 -1.00 9.55
N GLN A 24 1.01 -0.06 10.29
CA GLN A 24 -0.10 -0.33 11.19
C GLN A 24 -1.34 0.43 10.71
N ILE A 25 -2.51 -0.20 10.84
CA ILE A 25 -3.77 0.39 10.40
C ILE A 25 -4.57 0.84 11.61
N PHE A 26 -4.94 2.12 11.63
CA PHE A 26 -5.90 2.68 12.57
C PHE A 26 -7.14 3.15 11.81
N MET A 27 -8.30 2.58 12.15
CA MET A 27 -9.58 2.97 11.55
C MET A 27 -10.10 4.22 12.25
N GLN A 28 -10.53 5.23 11.48
CA GLN A 28 -10.93 6.53 12.05
C GLN A 28 -12.08 6.42 13.06
N ASN A 29 -13.02 5.52 12.82
CA ASN A 29 -14.20 5.33 13.66
C ASN A 29 -13.95 4.47 14.91
N SER A 30 -12.79 3.83 15.05
CA SER A 30 -12.49 2.94 16.18
C SER A 30 -11.10 3.14 16.76
N ILE A 31 -10.47 4.29 16.47
CA ILE A 31 -9.12 4.60 16.95
C ILE A 31 -9.15 4.88 18.45
N ASN A 32 -8.30 4.18 19.20
CA ASN A 32 -7.96 4.56 20.56
C ASN A 32 -6.70 5.46 20.49
N LEU A 33 -6.79 6.69 20.99
CA LEU A 33 -5.72 7.68 20.87
C LEU A 33 -4.47 7.29 21.66
N ASP A 34 -4.60 6.69 22.83
CA ASP A 34 -3.45 6.29 23.65
C ASP A 34 -2.66 5.18 22.95
N GLU A 35 -3.34 4.16 22.42
CA GLU A 35 -2.69 3.10 21.65
C GLU A 35 -2.09 3.63 20.35
N PHE A 36 -2.76 4.56 19.67
CA PHE A 36 -2.22 5.23 18.49
C PHE A 36 -0.91 5.95 18.78
N PHE A 37 -0.85 6.78 19.83
CA PHE A 37 0.37 7.49 20.21
C PHE A 37 1.49 6.53 20.64
N LYS A 38 1.17 5.50 21.43
CA LYS A 38 2.15 4.45 21.80
C LYS A 38 2.70 3.76 20.55
N SER A 39 1.86 3.49 19.56
CA SER A 39 2.26 2.87 18.31
C SER A 39 3.23 3.74 17.51
N ILE A 40 2.94 5.04 17.36
CA ILE A 40 3.85 5.98 16.66
C ILE A 40 5.26 5.90 17.24
N LEU A 41 5.39 5.88 18.58
CA LEU A 41 6.67 5.86 19.28
C LEU A 41 7.40 4.50 19.23
N LYS A 42 6.68 3.40 18.92
CA LYS A 42 7.22 2.04 18.90
C LYS A 42 7.59 1.54 17.50
N LEU A 43 7.17 2.24 16.44
CA LEU A 43 7.46 1.82 15.07
C LEU A 43 8.96 1.90 14.79
N ASN A 44 9.54 0.77 14.34
CA ASN A 44 10.89 0.77 13.79
C ASN A 44 10.84 1.34 12.36
N LEU A 45 10.85 2.67 12.26
CA LEU A 45 10.75 3.38 10.99
C LEU A 45 11.90 3.08 10.03
N GLU A 46 13.11 2.83 10.54
CA GLU A 46 14.26 2.48 9.71
C GLU A 46 14.05 1.14 9.00
N ASN A 47 13.66 0.11 9.75
CA ASN A 47 13.37 -1.22 9.20
C ASN A 47 12.20 -1.16 8.21
N ILE A 48 11.11 -0.50 8.60
CA ILE A 48 9.92 -0.36 7.76
C ILE A 48 10.25 0.37 6.46
N SER A 49 10.92 1.52 6.54
CA SER A 49 11.30 2.32 5.37
C SER A 49 12.23 1.56 4.43
N THR A 50 13.22 0.84 4.98
CA THR A 50 14.13 -0.01 4.20
C THR A 50 13.36 -1.08 3.44
N ARG A 51 12.43 -1.78 4.10
CA ARG A 51 11.67 -2.86 3.45
C ARG A 51 10.61 -2.33 2.47
N LEU A 52 10.08 -1.14 2.69
CA LEU A 52 9.16 -0.48 1.73
C LEU A 52 9.81 -0.27 0.36
N GLN A 53 11.12 0.00 0.31
CA GLN A 53 11.84 0.14 -0.96
C GLN A 53 11.79 -1.14 -1.81
N ASN A 54 11.74 -2.31 -1.17
CA ASN A 54 11.73 -3.61 -1.86
C ASN A 54 10.37 -3.97 -2.47
N ILE A 55 9.28 -3.39 -1.97
CA ILE A 55 7.93 -3.63 -2.51
C ILE A 55 7.55 -2.62 -3.60
N THR A 56 8.35 -1.57 -3.78
CA THR A 56 8.04 -0.50 -4.72
C THR A 56 8.41 -0.97 -6.13
N GLN A 57 7.41 -1.02 -7.03
CA GLN A 57 7.66 -1.39 -8.42
C GLN A 57 8.39 -0.24 -9.14
N LYS A 58 9.66 -0.48 -9.49
CA LYS A 58 10.41 0.44 -10.36
C LYS A 58 9.87 0.37 -11.79
N ASN A 59 9.87 1.51 -12.48
CA ASN A 59 9.50 1.62 -13.89
C ASN A 59 8.07 1.13 -14.20
N GLY A 60 7.15 1.24 -13.24
CA GLY A 60 5.78 0.75 -13.41
C GLY A 60 5.06 1.35 -14.62
N ALA A 61 5.29 2.64 -14.93
CA ALA A 61 4.73 3.29 -16.11
C ALA A 61 5.24 2.65 -17.42
N ASP A 62 6.55 2.43 -17.54
CA ASP A 62 7.15 1.81 -18.72
C ASP A 62 6.62 0.39 -18.94
N MET A 63 6.46 -0.38 -17.87
CA MET A 63 5.89 -1.73 -17.92
C MET A 63 4.45 -1.71 -18.45
N LEU A 64 3.63 -0.73 -18.03
CA LEU A 64 2.26 -0.59 -18.51
C LEU A 64 2.22 -0.24 -20.00
N ILE A 65 3.08 0.68 -20.45
CA ILE A 65 3.18 1.05 -21.87
C ILE A 65 3.63 -0.15 -22.71
N GLN A 66 4.69 -0.84 -22.29
CA GLN A 66 5.17 -2.04 -22.98
C GLN A 66 4.08 -3.10 -23.09
N LYS A 67 3.35 -3.34 -21.99
CA LYS A 67 2.25 -4.32 -21.98
C LYS A 67 1.13 -3.92 -22.95
N ALA A 68 0.70 -2.66 -22.95
CA ALA A 68 -0.33 -2.19 -23.87
C ALA A 68 0.08 -2.30 -25.34
N LEU A 69 1.35 -2.02 -25.67
CA LEU A 69 1.88 -2.13 -27.03
C LEU A 69 2.02 -3.59 -27.49
N ILE A 70 2.52 -4.48 -26.62
CA ILE A 70 2.66 -5.92 -26.91
C ILE A 70 1.29 -6.57 -27.08
N ASP A 71 0.35 -6.30 -26.16
CA ASP A 71 -0.99 -6.89 -26.19
C ASP A 71 -1.75 -6.45 -27.47
N ASN A 72 -1.53 -5.21 -27.95
CA ASN A 72 -2.05 -4.74 -29.25
C ASN A 72 -1.43 -5.48 -30.45
N LEU A 73 -0.13 -5.80 -30.41
CA LEU A 73 0.54 -6.54 -31.50
C LEU A 73 0.09 -8.01 -31.57
N THR A 74 -0.27 -8.62 -30.43
CA THR A 74 -0.88 -9.96 -30.41
C THR A 74 -2.33 -10.00 -30.88
N PHE A 75 -3.06 -8.87 -30.87
CA PHE A 75 -4.44 -8.81 -31.36
C PHE A 75 -4.53 -8.64 -32.89
N ILE A 76 -3.43 -8.22 -33.54
CA ILE A 76 -3.34 -7.98 -34.99
C ILE A 76 -2.78 -9.21 -35.74
N ARG A 77 -2.28 -10.24 -35.03
CA ARG A 77 -1.85 -11.53 -35.59
C ARG A 77 -2.91 -12.60 -35.39
#